data_AF-A0A4S4LHR9-F1
#
_entry.id   AF-A0A4S4LHR9-F1
#
_cell.length_a   1.000
_cell.length_b   1.000
_cell.length_c   1.000
_cell.angle_alpha   90.00
_cell.angle_beta   90.00
_cell.angle_gamma   90.00
#
_symmetry.space_group_name_H-M   'P 1'
#
loop_
_entity.id
_entity.type
_entity.pdbx_description
1 polymer ?
#
loop_
_entity_poly.entity_id
_entity_poly.type
_entity_poly.pdbx_seq_one_letter_code
_entity_poly.pdbx_strand_id
1 'polypeptide(L)'
;MGVGHVRYPTAGSSTHAEAQPFYVNSPYGIVFAHNGNLINTASLLQFLDAEAHRHINTNSDSELLLNIFANNLQKTGKFRINEEDIFTAIGGLMEQCRGAYACVAMLAGFGIIAFRDPNGIRPLGMAHRNASGGSDYMLASESVVADASGFVDWEDVKPGTGEAVIITRSRISRRQVCGAAKFAPDIFEYVYFARPDSVLDGISVYRSRMAMGDLLADEVKRVLEIHNLNVDVVIPVPDTSRVAALNLAQKLELPYREGFIKNRYVGRTFIMPGQQMRRQNVRRKLNAMALEFAGKNVLIVDDSIVRGTTSKEIVQMAKDVGAKKVIVASCAPPIRYSNVYGIDMPSRVELVAHNRDTNAIAEAIGADLVIFQTLPDLISAVRQFNTDINNFDCSDLEKLRSENVKNTVEIGGISSMEGKGGSAVQHSGLNGSSNLREMKDAPIGCSGPMNGADDTVGLYNSWTGSR
;
A
#
# COMPACT_ATOMS: atom_id res chain seq x y z
N MET A 1 -14.71 13.31 -19.73
CA MET A 1 -14.14 13.56 -18.40
C MET A 1 -14.65 12.48 -17.47
N GLY A 2 -13.80 11.92 -16.62
CA GLY A 2 -14.18 10.87 -15.69
C GLY A 2 -13.13 10.71 -14.60
N VAL A 3 -13.52 10.04 -13.52
CA VAL A 3 -12.68 9.69 -12.37
C VAL A 3 -12.79 8.18 -12.18
N GLY A 4 -11.66 7.54 -11.89
CA GLY A 4 -11.58 6.11 -11.61
C GLY A 4 -10.84 5.84 -10.30
N HIS A 5 -11.08 4.68 -9.72
CA HIS A 5 -10.40 4.25 -8.51
C HIS A 5 -10.22 2.73 -8.51
N VAL A 6 -9.06 2.27 -8.05
CA VAL A 6 -8.77 0.87 -7.75
C VAL A 6 -8.50 0.75 -6.27
N ARG A 7 -9.20 -0.16 -5.59
CA ARG A 7 -9.19 -0.21 -4.13
C ARG A 7 -8.26 -1.28 -3.58
N TYR A 8 -7.39 -0.84 -2.68
CA TYR A 8 -6.74 -1.70 -1.70
C TYR A 8 -7.60 -1.70 -0.43
N PRO A 9 -8.08 -2.86 0.08
CA PRO A 9 -8.86 -2.90 1.32
C PRO A 9 -8.04 -2.39 2.52
N THR A 10 -8.61 -1.50 3.32
CA THR A 10 -7.97 -0.90 4.51
C THR A 10 -8.89 -1.03 5.73
N ALA A 11 -8.38 -0.74 6.93
CA ALA A 11 -9.23 -0.64 8.13
C ALA A 11 -10.37 0.37 7.92
N GLY A 12 -11.60 0.00 8.31
CA GLY A 12 -12.80 0.81 8.04
C GLY A 12 -13.34 0.68 6.61
N SER A 13 -12.59 0.06 5.70
CA SER A 13 -13.05 -0.21 4.34
C SER A 13 -12.90 -1.71 3.98
N SER A 14 -13.96 -2.52 4.17
CA SER A 14 -13.99 -3.93 3.72
C SER A 14 -15.19 -4.35 2.85
N THR A 15 -16.23 -3.52 2.73
CA THR A 15 -17.48 -3.88 2.04
C THR A 15 -17.49 -3.38 0.59
N HIS A 16 -18.23 -4.06 -0.31
CA HIS A 16 -18.42 -3.59 -1.69
C HIS A 16 -19.06 -2.20 -1.77
N ALA A 17 -19.86 -1.81 -0.78
CA ALA A 17 -20.50 -0.51 -0.68
C ALA A 17 -19.50 0.65 -0.54
N GLU A 18 -18.28 0.37 -0.09
CA GLU A 18 -17.22 1.36 0.06
C GLU A 18 -16.30 1.44 -1.18
N ALA A 19 -16.71 0.82 -2.30
CA ALA A 19 -15.99 0.99 -3.55
C ALA A 19 -16.17 2.43 -4.07
N GLN A 20 -15.06 3.12 -4.29
CA GLN A 20 -15.01 4.46 -4.87
C GLN A 20 -15.11 4.38 -6.41
N PRO A 21 -15.46 5.49 -7.10
CA PRO A 21 -15.73 6.84 -6.58
C PRO A 21 -17.04 6.97 -5.80
N PHE A 22 -17.04 7.81 -4.76
CA PHE A 22 -18.28 8.24 -4.10
C PHE A 22 -18.92 9.41 -4.85
N TYR A 23 -20.21 9.63 -4.62
CA TYR A 23 -20.98 10.69 -5.24
C TYR A 23 -21.95 11.36 -4.26
N VAL A 24 -22.07 12.68 -4.36
CA VAL A 24 -23.17 13.45 -3.75
C VAL A 24 -23.83 14.33 -4.81
N ASN A 25 -25.16 14.41 -4.78
CA ASN A 25 -25.93 15.24 -5.69
C ASN A 25 -25.99 16.72 -5.28
N SER A 26 -25.66 17.04 -4.02
CA SER A 26 -25.72 18.40 -3.48
C SER A 26 -24.47 18.78 -2.66
N PRO A 27 -23.86 19.95 -2.93
CA PRO A 27 -24.23 20.89 -3.99
C PRO A 27 -23.66 20.46 -5.37
N TYR A 28 -24.31 20.90 -6.45
CA TYR A 28 -23.87 20.82 -7.86
C TYR A 28 -23.64 19.44 -8.50
N GLY A 29 -23.42 18.39 -7.73
CA GLY A 29 -23.08 17.05 -8.21
C GLY A 29 -21.56 16.84 -8.25
N ILE A 30 -21.05 16.07 -7.28
CA ILE A 30 -19.61 15.83 -7.07
C ILE A 30 -19.36 14.34 -7.08
N VAL A 31 -18.46 13.89 -7.96
CA VAL A 31 -17.88 12.54 -7.94
C VAL A 31 -16.47 12.63 -7.38
N PHE A 32 -16.08 11.74 -6.48
CA PHE A 32 -14.86 11.89 -5.68
C PHE A 32 -14.13 10.56 -5.48
N ALA A 33 -12.81 10.57 -5.72
CA ALA A 33 -11.93 9.47 -5.41
C ALA A 33 -10.70 9.95 -4.62
N HIS A 34 -10.24 9.08 -3.74
CA HIS A 34 -9.25 9.37 -2.71
C HIS A 34 -8.35 8.15 -2.49
N ASN A 35 -7.04 8.39 -2.49
CA ASN A 35 -6.03 7.49 -1.96
C ASN A 35 -5.44 8.13 -0.70
N GLY A 36 -5.55 7.46 0.45
CA GLY A 36 -5.05 7.96 1.72
C GLY A 36 -5.87 7.47 2.90
N ASN A 37 -5.68 8.13 4.05
CA ASN A 37 -6.51 7.91 5.23
C ASN A 37 -6.61 9.18 6.11
N LEU A 38 -7.82 9.46 6.61
CA LEU A 38 -8.06 10.49 7.63
C LEU A 38 -7.82 9.97 9.05
N ILE A 39 -7.17 10.78 9.89
CA ILE A 39 -6.87 10.43 11.29
C ILE A 39 -7.84 11.05 12.30
N ASN A 40 -8.59 12.09 11.92
CA ASN A 40 -9.57 12.77 12.77
C ASN A 40 -11.02 12.48 12.36
N THR A 41 -11.32 11.24 11.94
CA THR A 41 -12.63 10.84 11.42
C THR A 41 -13.78 11.06 12.42
N ALA A 42 -13.57 10.79 13.70
CA ALA A 42 -14.60 10.93 14.72
C ALA A 42 -15.11 12.37 14.88
N SER A 43 -14.21 13.35 14.95
CA SER A 43 -14.59 14.77 15.04
C SER A 43 -15.31 15.24 13.77
N LEU A 44 -14.88 14.75 12.60
CA LEU A 44 -15.49 15.10 11.32
C LEU A 44 -16.89 14.49 11.16
N LEU A 45 -17.09 13.25 11.64
CA LEU A 45 -18.40 12.61 11.66
C LEU A 45 -19.37 13.37 12.56
N GLN A 46 -18.93 13.74 13.76
CA GLN A 46 -19.74 14.55 14.68
C GLN A 46 -20.12 15.90 14.04
N PHE A 47 -19.17 16.59 13.43
CA PHE A 47 -19.42 17.85 12.72
C PHE A 47 -20.43 17.69 11.58
N LEU A 48 -20.25 16.66 10.74
CA LEU A 48 -21.15 16.43 9.62
C LEU A 48 -22.57 16.10 10.06
N ASP A 49 -22.75 15.34 11.14
CA ASP A 49 -24.07 14.97 11.65
C ASP A 49 -24.75 16.13 12.40
N ALA A 50 -24.05 16.72 13.37
CA ALA A 50 -24.60 17.70 14.29
C ALA A 50 -24.73 19.12 13.70
N GLU A 51 -23.81 19.52 12.81
CA GLU A 51 -23.75 20.89 12.29
C GLU A 51 -24.07 20.96 10.79
N ALA A 52 -23.49 20.08 9.97
CA ALA A 52 -23.70 20.10 8.52
C ALA A 52 -24.95 19.33 8.07
N HIS A 53 -25.54 18.52 8.96
CA HIS A 53 -26.67 17.63 8.71
C HIS A 53 -26.50 16.75 7.46
N ARG A 54 -25.30 16.17 7.32
CA ARG A 54 -24.90 15.25 6.25
C ARG A 54 -24.63 13.88 6.84
N HIS A 55 -25.56 12.95 6.61
CA HIS A 55 -25.38 11.57 7.02
C HIS A 55 -24.34 10.86 6.15
N ILE A 56 -23.48 10.06 6.79
CA ILE A 56 -22.47 9.22 6.14
C ILE A 56 -22.95 7.76 6.20
N ASN A 57 -23.06 7.12 5.04
CA ASN A 57 -23.66 5.78 4.93
C ASN A 57 -22.67 4.64 5.10
N THR A 58 -21.37 4.91 4.92
CA THR A 58 -20.31 3.91 4.97
C THR A 58 -19.29 4.22 6.07
N ASN A 59 -18.38 3.28 6.32
CA ASN A 59 -17.23 3.53 7.19
C ASN A 59 -16.01 4.05 6.42
N SER A 60 -16.16 4.41 5.14
CA SER A 60 -15.08 4.95 4.33
C SER A 60 -14.88 6.43 4.63
N ASP A 61 -13.66 6.77 5.03
CA ASP A 61 -13.20 8.13 5.18
C ASP A 61 -13.22 8.93 3.86
N SER A 62 -13.23 8.27 2.70
CA SER A 62 -13.46 8.93 1.40
C SER A 62 -14.85 9.54 1.26
N GLU A 63 -15.90 8.91 1.81
CA GLU A 63 -17.27 9.48 1.82
C GLU A 63 -17.34 10.69 2.76
N LEU A 64 -16.64 10.61 3.89
CA LEU A 64 -16.47 11.70 4.84
C LEU A 64 -15.73 12.90 4.19
N LEU A 65 -14.60 12.65 3.53
CA LEU A 65 -13.79 13.68 2.86
C LEU A 65 -14.58 14.36 1.73
N LEU A 66 -15.34 13.58 0.94
CA LEU A 66 -16.29 14.10 -0.05
C LEU A 66 -17.33 15.03 0.59
N ASN A 67 -17.95 14.62 1.69
CA ASN A 67 -18.99 15.44 2.33
C ASN A 67 -18.44 16.69 3.02
N ILE A 68 -17.21 16.65 3.55
CA ILE A 68 -16.52 17.85 4.02
C ILE A 68 -16.26 18.81 2.85
N PHE A 69 -15.80 18.31 1.70
CA PHE A 69 -15.61 19.13 0.51
C PHE A 69 -16.93 19.76 0.04
N ALA A 70 -17.99 18.95 -0.08
CA ALA A 70 -19.33 19.38 -0.45
C ALA A 70 -19.89 20.44 0.51
N ASN A 71 -19.68 20.28 1.82
CA ASN A 71 -20.10 21.24 2.82
C ASN A 71 -19.36 22.58 2.67
N ASN A 72 -18.03 22.55 2.48
CA ASN A 72 -17.27 23.78 2.26
C ASN A 72 -17.66 24.50 0.97
N LEU A 73 -17.99 23.75 -0.10
CA LEU A 73 -18.57 24.34 -1.32
C LEU A 73 -19.94 24.96 -1.07
N GLN A 74 -20.79 24.32 -0.25
CA GLN A 74 -22.13 24.81 0.07
C GLN A 74 -22.11 26.13 0.85
N LYS A 75 -21.11 26.34 1.72
CA LYS A 75 -20.93 27.61 2.46
C LYS A 75 -20.78 28.83 1.57
N THR A 76 -20.40 28.65 0.30
CA THR A 76 -20.32 29.76 -0.67
C THR A 76 -21.70 30.34 -1.01
N GLY A 77 -22.78 29.55 -0.85
CA GLY A 77 -24.17 29.99 -1.08
C GLY A 77 -24.49 30.36 -2.54
N LYS A 78 -23.61 30.09 -3.49
CA LYS A 78 -23.75 30.52 -4.88
C LYS A 78 -24.53 29.51 -5.71
N PHE A 79 -25.41 29.97 -6.61
CA PHE A 79 -26.04 29.07 -7.59
C PHE A 79 -25.06 28.57 -8.66
N ARG A 80 -24.06 29.40 -9.01
CA ARG A 80 -22.97 29.06 -9.93
C ARG A 80 -21.66 29.42 -9.26
N ILE A 81 -20.82 28.40 -9.05
CA ILE A 81 -19.49 28.58 -8.47
C ILE A 81 -18.46 28.87 -9.57
N ASN A 82 -17.37 29.51 -9.16
CA ASN A 82 -16.18 29.71 -9.97
C ASN A 82 -14.97 29.00 -9.34
N GLU A 83 -13.78 29.18 -9.92
CA GLU A 83 -12.57 28.52 -9.40
C GLU A 83 -12.16 29.01 -8.01
N GLU A 84 -12.41 30.28 -7.68
CA GLU A 84 -12.11 30.83 -6.35
C GLU A 84 -12.89 30.10 -5.26
N ASP A 85 -14.16 29.79 -5.53
CA ASP A 85 -15.03 29.05 -4.63
C ASP A 85 -14.50 27.64 -4.37
N ILE A 86 -13.99 26.98 -5.40
CA ILE A 86 -13.41 25.63 -5.30
C ILE A 86 -12.10 25.68 -4.51
N PHE A 87 -11.19 26.59 -4.84
CA PHE A 87 -9.94 26.75 -4.10
C PHE A 87 -10.18 27.07 -2.62
N THR A 88 -11.14 27.95 -2.33
CA THR A 88 -11.55 28.28 -0.96
C THR A 88 -12.10 27.06 -0.24
N ALA A 89 -12.95 26.26 -0.92
CA ALA A 89 -13.52 25.06 -0.32
C ALA A 89 -12.48 23.98 -0.03
N ILE A 90 -11.48 23.81 -0.92
CA ILE A 90 -10.36 22.89 -0.69
C ILE A 90 -9.50 23.39 0.48
N GLY A 91 -9.20 24.68 0.56
CA GLY A 91 -8.48 25.26 1.70
C GLY A 91 -9.18 24.98 3.03
N GLY A 92 -10.49 25.24 3.10
CA GLY A 92 -11.29 24.92 4.29
C GLY A 92 -11.34 23.42 4.60
N LEU A 93 -11.34 22.54 3.59
CA LEU A 93 -11.21 21.10 3.78
C LEU A 93 -9.86 20.74 4.40
N MET A 94 -8.76 21.30 3.91
CA MET A 94 -7.41 21.02 4.42
C MET A 94 -7.22 21.55 5.86
N GLU A 95 -7.90 22.63 6.22
CA GLU A 95 -7.92 23.13 7.60
C GLU A 95 -8.68 22.19 8.56
N GLN A 96 -9.72 21.50 8.09
CA GLN A 96 -10.54 20.59 8.90
C GLN A 96 -9.98 19.16 8.93
N CYS A 97 -9.51 18.66 7.80
CA CYS A 97 -9.06 17.28 7.65
C CYS A 97 -7.61 17.12 8.11
N ARG A 98 -7.35 16.06 8.87
CA ARG A 98 -5.99 15.63 9.25
C ARG A 98 -5.78 14.22 8.74
N GLY A 99 -4.61 13.97 8.17
CA GLY A 99 -4.27 12.68 7.57
C GLY A 99 -3.46 12.87 6.31
N ALA A 100 -3.48 11.85 5.47
CA ALA A 100 -2.84 11.85 4.17
C ALA A 100 -3.89 11.59 3.10
N TYR A 101 -3.82 12.29 1.97
CA TYR A 101 -4.83 12.19 0.93
C TYR A 101 -4.31 12.74 -0.40
N ALA A 102 -4.44 11.92 -1.44
CA ALA A 102 -4.38 12.33 -2.84
C ALA A 102 -5.78 12.19 -3.42
N CYS A 103 -6.39 13.31 -3.81
CA CYS A 103 -7.79 13.35 -4.19
C CYS A 103 -7.95 13.81 -5.64
N VAL A 104 -8.90 13.18 -6.33
CA VAL A 104 -9.41 13.62 -7.63
C VAL A 104 -10.93 13.66 -7.59
N ALA A 105 -11.51 14.73 -8.11
CA ALA A 105 -12.95 14.93 -8.14
C ALA A 105 -13.41 15.42 -9.50
N MET A 106 -14.65 15.10 -9.85
CA MET A 106 -15.35 15.68 -10.98
C MET A 106 -16.56 16.45 -10.46
N LEU A 107 -16.64 17.71 -10.85
CA LEU A 107 -17.75 18.59 -10.53
C LEU A 107 -18.61 18.79 -11.78
N ALA A 108 -19.89 18.43 -11.69
CA ALA A 108 -20.79 18.45 -12.84
C ALA A 108 -20.90 19.85 -13.46
N GLY A 109 -20.79 19.92 -14.79
CA GLY A 109 -20.83 21.18 -15.53
C GLY A 109 -19.61 22.09 -15.37
N PHE A 110 -18.60 21.68 -14.59
CA PHE A 110 -17.42 22.51 -14.30
C PHE A 110 -16.11 21.89 -14.83
N GLY A 111 -15.65 20.77 -14.25
CA GLY A 111 -14.35 20.21 -14.60
C GLY A 111 -13.84 19.13 -13.65
N ILE A 112 -12.56 18.80 -13.80
CA ILE A 112 -11.80 17.91 -12.92
C ILE A 112 -11.01 18.75 -11.91
N ILE A 113 -10.98 18.28 -10.67
CA ILE A 113 -10.28 18.91 -9.55
C ILE A 113 -9.33 17.86 -9.00
N ALA A 114 -8.12 18.27 -8.62
CA ALA A 114 -7.17 17.42 -7.92
C ALA A 114 -6.52 18.20 -6.78
N PHE A 115 -6.20 17.52 -5.69
CA PHE A 115 -5.41 18.12 -4.63
C PHE A 115 -4.71 17.05 -3.80
N ARG A 116 -3.60 17.45 -3.19
CA ARG A 116 -2.75 16.60 -2.36
C ARG A 116 -2.70 17.16 -0.94
N ASP A 117 -2.57 16.28 0.06
CA ASP A 117 -2.42 16.68 1.46
C ASP A 117 -1.21 17.63 1.63
N PRO A 118 -1.26 18.54 2.62
CA PRO A 118 -0.19 19.53 2.81
C PRO A 118 1.19 18.91 3.03
N ASN A 119 1.25 17.72 3.61
CA ASN A 119 2.50 16.99 3.84
C ASN A 119 3.00 16.24 2.61
N GLY A 120 2.22 16.15 1.53
CA GLY A 120 2.59 15.42 0.32
C GLY A 120 2.77 13.93 0.54
N ILE A 121 2.06 13.33 1.50
CA ILE A 121 2.31 11.95 1.92
C ILE A 121 1.89 10.94 0.84
N ARG A 122 0.72 11.12 0.22
CA ARG A 122 0.24 10.25 -0.88
C ARG A 122 0.64 10.80 -2.24
N PRO A 123 1.08 9.97 -3.20
CA PRO A 123 1.53 10.45 -4.50
C PRO A 123 0.35 10.87 -5.40
N LEU A 124 0.55 11.96 -6.14
CA LEU A 124 -0.39 12.49 -7.13
C LEU A 124 0.39 13.32 -8.14
N GLY A 125 0.24 13.01 -9.43
CA GLY A 125 0.81 13.81 -10.51
C GLY A 125 -0.16 13.96 -11.67
N MET A 126 0.25 14.81 -12.61
CA MET A 126 -0.48 15.08 -13.84
C MET A 126 0.41 15.01 -15.06
N ALA A 127 -0.21 14.72 -16.20
CA ALA A 127 0.43 14.71 -17.51
C ALA A 127 -0.55 15.20 -18.57
N HIS A 128 -0.06 15.50 -19.77
CA HIS A 128 -0.91 15.94 -20.88
C HIS A 128 -0.58 15.22 -22.19
N ARG A 129 -1.49 15.30 -23.16
CA ARG A 129 -1.23 14.92 -24.54
C ARG A 129 -1.97 15.84 -25.50
N ASN A 130 -1.46 15.95 -26.72
CA ASN A 130 -2.12 16.71 -27.77
C ASN A 130 -3.40 15.99 -28.21
N ALA A 131 -4.48 16.75 -28.39
CA ALA A 131 -5.76 16.27 -28.88
C ALA A 131 -6.28 17.19 -30.02
N SER A 132 -7.25 16.72 -30.79
CA SER A 132 -7.88 17.53 -31.84
C SER A 132 -8.62 18.72 -31.23
N GLY A 133 -8.00 19.91 -31.27
CA GLY A 133 -8.56 21.15 -30.74
C GLY A 133 -8.05 21.58 -29.35
N GLY A 134 -6.96 20.98 -28.84
CA GLY A 134 -6.34 21.38 -27.57
C GLY A 134 -5.45 20.29 -26.97
N SER A 135 -5.48 20.17 -25.64
CA SER A 135 -4.76 19.14 -24.90
C SER A 135 -5.72 18.35 -24.01
N ASP A 136 -5.54 17.03 -23.97
CA ASP A 136 -6.11 16.18 -22.94
C ASP A 136 -5.19 16.19 -21.72
N TYR A 137 -5.78 16.09 -20.52
CA TYR A 137 -5.05 16.03 -19.26
C TYR A 137 -5.44 14.80 -18.46
N MET A 138 -4.46 14.29 -17.72
CA MET A 138 -4.57 13.11 -16.86
C MET A 138 -4.05 13.47 -15.47
N LEU A 139 -4.68 12.88 -14.46
CA LEU A 139 -4.19 12.85 -13.09
C LEU A 139 -4.12 11.39 -12.65
N ALA A 140 -3.04 11.01 -11.98
CA ALA A 140 -2.86 9.64 -11.49
C ALA A 140 -1.97 9.63 -10.24
N SER A 141 -2.03 8.54 -9.47
CA SER A 141 -1.11 8.32 -8.35
C SER A 141 0.31 8.01 -8.81
N GLU A 142 0.49 7.46 -10.01
CA GLU A 142 1.79 7.02 -10.52
C GLU A 142 1.99 7.39 -11.99
N SER A 143 3.21 7.77 -12.36
CA SER A 143 3.60 8.21 -13.71
C SER A 143 3.46 7.15 -14.79
N VAL A 144 3.60 5.87 -14.44
CA VAL A 144 3.47 4.75 -15.38
C VAL A 144 2.12 4.72 -16.11
N VAL A 145 1.08 5.32 -15.51
CA VAL A 145 -0.25 5.44 -16.14
C VAL A 145 -0.21 6.41 -17.33
N ALA A 146 0.59 7.48 -17.23
CA ALA A 146 0.78 8.45 -18.30
C ALA A 146 1.50 7.79 -19.49
N ASP A 147 2.60 7.09 -19.22
CA ASP A 147 3.39 6.37 -20.23
C ASP A 147 2.53 5.35 -20.99
N ALA A 148 1.76 4.53 -20.26
CA ALA A 148 0.89 3.52 -20.84
C ALA A 148 -0.27 4.11 -21.69
N SER A 149 -0.61 5.38 -21.49
CA SER A 149 -1.74 6.06 -22.12
C SER A 149 -1.33 7.11 -23.17
N GLY A 150 -0.02 7.23 -23.45
CA GLY A 150 0.53 8.20 -24.40
C GLY A 150 0.46 9.66 -23.92
N PHE A 151 0.47 9.88 -22.61
CA PHE A 151 0.61 11.20 -22.01
C PHE A 151 2.10 11.47 -21.71
N VAL A 152 2.50 12.74 -21.80
CA VAL A 152 3.88 13.21 -21.65
C VAL A 152 3.95 14.31 -20.60
N ASP A 153 5.16 14.75 -20.29
CA ASP A 153 5.45 15.87 -19.37
C ASP A 153 4.82 15.65 -17.99
N TRP A 154 5.11 14.48 -17.39
CA TRP A 154 4.67 14.15 -16.04
C TRP A 154 5.21 15.16 -15.01
N GLU A 155 4.31 15.67 -14.18
CA GLU A 155 4.63 16.57 -13.08
C GLU A 155 3.83 16.21 -11.83
N ASP A 156 4.51 16.06 -10.69
CA ASP A 156 3.86 15.86 -9.39
C ASP A 156 3.10 17.12 -8.94
N VAL A 157 1.88 16.91 -8.42
CA VAL A 157 1.08 17.95 -7.75
C VAL A 157 1.81 18.38 -6.48
N LYS A 158 2.10 19.68 -6.39
CA LYS A 158 3.08 20.22 -5.46
C LYS A 158 2.62 20.09 -3.99
N PRO A 159 3.49 19.56 -3.12
CA PRO A 159 3.22 19.44 -1.69
C PRO A 159 3.58 20.75 -0.96
N GLY A 160 3.48 20.75 0.37
CA GLY A 160 4.01 21.81 1.24
C GLY A 160 3.03 22.97 1.51
N THR A 161 2.06 23.21 0.65
CA THR A 161 0.98 24.19 0.86
C THR A 161 -0.34 23.74 0.22
N GLY A 162 -0.44 22.42 -0.01
CA GLY A 162 -1.64 21.78 -0.54
C GLY A 162 -2.01 22.33 -1.91
N GLU A 163 -1.25 22.00 -2.95
CA GLU A 163 -1.62 22.42 -4.30
C GLU A 163 -2.95 21.77 -4.71
N ALA A 164 -3.84 22.63 -5.20
CA ALA A 164 -5.05 22.25 -5.90
C ALA A 164 -4.91 22.59 -7.38
N VAL A 165 -5.32 21.66 -8.23
CA VAL A 165 -5.35 21.78 -9.68
C VAL A 165 -6.81 21.69 -10.13
N ILE A 166 -7.22 22.62 -11.00
CA ILE A 166 -8.54 22.63 -11.62
C ILE A 166 -8.35 22.59 -13.13
N ILE A 167 -8.98 21.61 -13.78
CA ILE A 167 -8.97 21.42 -15.23
C ILE A 167 -10.39 21.61 -15.74
N THR A 168 -10.61 22.69 -16.48
CA THR A 168 -11.87 22.97 -17.17
C THR A 168 -11.71 22.67 -18.66
N ARG A 169 -12.78 22.82 -19.45
CA ARG A 169 -12.71 22.67 -20.92
C ARG A 169 -11.82 23.71 -21.60
N SER A 170 -11.56 24.85 -20.96
CA SER A 170 -10.88 25.99 -21.59
C SER A 170 -9.54 26.33 -20.96
N ARG A 171 -9.28 25.92 -19.71
CA ARG A 171 -8.08 26.29 -18.97
C ARG A 171 -7.72 25.32 -17.85
N ILE A 172 -6.47 25.39 -17.44
CA ILE A 172 -5.97 24.81 -16.19
C ILE A 172 -5.61 25.95 -15.25
N SER A 173 -5.98 25.78 -13.99
CA SER A 173 -5.60 26.67 -12.91
C SER A 173 -4.96 25.85 -11.79
N ARG A 174 -3.89 26.40 -11.19
CA ARG A 174 -3.21 25.82 -10.03
C ARG A 174 -3.15 26.83 -8.91
N ARG A 175 -3.31 26.39 -7.67
CA ARG A 175 -3.17 27.24 -6.50
C ARG A 175 -2.76 26.47 -5.27
N GLN A 176 -1.92 27.10 -4.45
CA GLN A 176 -1.63 26.65 -3.09
C GLN A 176 -2.73 27.14 -2.15
N VAL A 177 -3.40 26.22 -1.45
CA VAL A 177 -4.63 26.53 -0.71
C VAL A 177 -4.51 26.38 0.81
N CYS A 178 -3.34 26.03 1.34
CA CYS A 178 -3.09 25.97 2.78
C CYS A 178 -1.76 26.61 3.19
N GLY A 179 -1.57 26.79 4.49
CA GLY A 179 -0.29 27.27 5.06
C GLY A 179 0.86 26.28 4.84
N ALA A 180 2.08 26.78 5.04
CA ALA A 180 3.29 25.97 4.89
C ALA A 180 3.27 24.75 5.83
N ALA A 181 3.46 23.59 5.23
CA ALA A 181 3.53 22.29 5.85
C ALA A 181 4.83 21.59 5.46
N LYS A 182 5.24 20.65 6.30
CA LYS A 182 6.46 19.90 6.10
C LYS A 182 6.23 18.83 5.04
N PHE A 183 6.89 18.96 3.89
CA PHE A 183 6.87 17.91 2.86
C PHE A 183 7.56 16.64 3.37
N ALA A 184 6.83 15.53 3.35
CA ALA A 184 7.23 14.22 3.84
C ALA A 184 6.50 13.11 3.05
N PRO A 185 6.94 12.79 1.82
CA PRO A 185 6.34 11.73 1.03
C PRO A 185 6.53 10.37 1.72
N ASP A 186 5.60 9.44 1.49
CA ASP A 186 5.67 8.11 2.10
C ASP A 186 6.88 7.32 1.59
N ILE A 187 7.74 6.90 2.51
CA ILE A 187 8.93 6.11 2.16
C ILE A 187 8.55 4.70 1.67
N PHE A 188 7.40 4.18 2.09
CA PHE A 188 6.97 2.81 1.79
C PHE A 188 6.51 2.64 0.33
N GLU A 189 6.14 3.74 -0.34
CA GLU A 189 5.93 3.77 -1.79
C GLU A 189 7.19 3.31 -2.53
N TYR A 190 8.35 3.81 -2.10
CA TYR A 190 9.65 3.44 -2.69
C TYR A 190 10.08 2.03 -2.33
N VAL A 191 9.84 1.59 -1.08
CA VAL A 191 10.18 0.23 -0.61
C VAL A 191 9.45 -0.83 -1.42
N TYR A 192 8.11 -0.71 -1.52
CA TYR A 192 7.29 -1.81 -2.03
C TYR A 192 6.09 -1.38 -2.87
N PHE A 193 5.36 -0.34 -2.45
CA PHE A 193 3.98 -0.16 -2.91
C PHE A 193 3.89 0.33 -4.36
N ALA A 194 4.70 1.32 -4.74
CA ALA A 194 4.72 1.86 -6.08
C ALA A 194 5.38 0.88 -7.07
N ARG A 195 5.01 0.98 -8.33
CA ARG A 195 5.67 0.22 -9.38
C ARG A 195 7.09 0.73 -9.63
N PRO A 196 8.04 -0.15 -9.98
CA PRO A 196 9.43 0.25 -10.19
C PRO A 196 9.61 1.21 -11.38
N ASP A 197 8.75 1.13 -12.39
CA ASP A 197 8.76 2.00 -13.57
C ASP A 197 8.13 3.39 -13.32
N SER A 198 7.69 3.67 -12.08
CA SER A 198 7.20 4.99 -11.69
C SER A 198 8.33 5.92 -11.20
N VAL A 199 8.11 7.21 -11.45
CA VAL A 199 8.80 8.35 -10.85
C VAL A 199 7.82 9.08 -9.95
N LEU A 200 8.18 9.25 -8.67
CA LEU A 200 7.39 9.95 -7.65
C LEU A 200 8.21 11.11 -7.11
N ASP A 201 7.68 12.32 -7.13
CA ASP A 201 8.36 13.52 -6.63
C ASP A 201 9.79 13.66 -7.19
N GLY A 202 9.96 13.37 -8.49
CA GLY A 202 11.25 13.36 -9.19
C GLY A 202 12.19 12.18 -8.89
N ILE A 203 11.81 11.24 -8.02
CA ILE A 203 12.61 10.06 -7.66
C ILE A 203 12.14 8.83 -8.45
N SER A 204 13.05 8.19 -9.17
CA SER A 204 12.81 6.88 -9.78
C SER A 204 12.71 5.79 -8.71
N VAL A 205 11.56 5.10 -8.66
CA VAL A 205 11.34 3.99 -7.72
C VAL A 205 12.36 2.87 -7.98
N TYR A 206 12.56 2.47 -9.23
CA TYR A 206 13.57 1.47 -9.59
C TYR A 206 14.97 1.81 -9.08
N ARG A 207 15.46 3.03 -9.33
CA ARG A 207 16.80 3.45 -8.89
C ARG A 207 16.91 3.52 -7.36
N SER A 208 15.85 3.95 -6.67
CA SER A 208 15.82 3.92 -5.22
C SER A 208 15.97 2.50 -4.67
N ARG A 209 15.33 1.50 -5.28
CA ARG A 209 15.45 0.09 -4.89
C ARG A 209 16.83 -0.50 -5.19
N MET A 210 17.46 -0.09 -6.28
CA MET A 210 18.86 -0.45 -6.55
C MET A 210 19.78 0.06 -5.44
N ALA A 211 19.64 1.33 -5.07
CA ALA A 211 20.41 1.94 -3.98
C ALA A 211 20.14 1.30 -2.61
N MET A 212 18.90 0.89 -2.33
CA MET A 212 18.58 0.11 -1.14
C MET A 212 19.39 -1.20 -1.11
N GLY A 213 19.50 -1.89 -2.26
CA GLY A 213 20.33 -3.08 -2.41
C GLY A 213 21.81 -2.81 -2.14
N ASP A 214 22.34 -1.71 -2.67
CA ASP A 214 23.74 -1.33 -2.46
C ASP A 214 24.05 -1.05 -0.99
N LEU A 215 23.19 -0.30 -0.29
CA LEU A 215 23.38 0.00 1.14
C LEU A 215 23.12 -1.22 2.03
N LEU A 216 22.14 -2.06 1.66
CA LEU A 216 21.87 -3.31 2.38
C LEU A 216 23.05 -4.28 2.27
N ALA A 217 23.77 -4.29 1.15
CA ALA A 217 24.99 -5.08 1.00
C ALA A 217 26.05 -4.72 2.05
N ASP A 218 26.25 -3.42 2.32
CA ASP A 218 27.22 -2.96 3.32
C ASP A 218 26.84 -3.46 4.71
N GLU A 219 25.55 -3.36 5.07
CA GLU A 219 25.04 -3.84 6.35
C GLU A 219 25.09 -5.38 6.46
N VAL A 220 24.76 -6.09 5.38
CA VAL A 220 24.86 -7.56 5.33
C VAL A 220 26.31 -7.99 5.53
N LYS A 221 27.26 -7.39 4.83
CA LYS A 221 28.69 -7.70 4.97
C LYS A 221 29.13 -7.51 6.42
N ARG A 222 28.81 -6.36 7.02
CA ARG A 222 29.16 -6.03 8.41
C ARG A 222 28.60 -7.06 9.39
N VAL A 223 27.32 -7.43 9.26
CA VAL A 223 26.67 -8.37 10.19
C VAL A 223 27.17 -9.81 9.99
N LEU A 224 27.44 -10.23 8.76
CA LEU A 224 28.02 -11.56 8.47
C LEU A 224 29.43 -11.70 9.06
N GLU A 225 30.26 -10.66 8.96
CA GLU A 225 31.60 -10.62 9.58
C GLU A 225 31.52 -10.77 11.11
N ILE A 226 30.59 -10.05 11.77
CA ILE A 226 30.37 -10.15 13.22
C ILE A 226 29.99 -11.58 13.65
N HIS A 227 29.19 -12.28 12.84
CA HIS A 227 28.73 -13.64 13.16
C HIS A 227 29.65 -14.73 12.60
N ASN A 228 30.73 -14.36 11.91
CA ASN A 228 31.63 -15.29 11.20
C ASN A 228 30.87 -16.28 10.30
N LEU A 229 29.94 -15.75 9.49
CA LEU A 229 29.09 -16.52 8.58
C LEU A 229 29.42 -16.21 7.12
N ASN A 230 29.40 -17.25 6.29
CA ASN A 230 29.54 -17.15 4.85
C ASN A 230 28.23 -17.52 4.15
N VAL A 231 27.92 -16.81 3.07
CA VAL A 231 26.77 -17.02 2.20
C VAL A 231 27.26 -17.51 0.85
N ASP A 232 26.62 -18.54 0.30
CA ASP A 232 26.99 -19.12 -0.99
C ASP A 232 26.20 -18.51 -2.17
N VAL A 233 25.00 -18.00 -1.91
CA VAL A 233 24.08 -17.50 -2.94
C VAL A 233 23.06 -16.50 -2.37
N VAL A 234 22.76 -15.48 -3.16
CA VAL A 234 21.69 -14.50 -2.90
C VAL A 234 20.44 -14.90 -3.70
N ILE A 235 19.30 -14.99 -3.02
CA ILE A 235 18.02 -15.41 -3.59
C ILE A 235 16.95 -14.36 -3.23
N PRO A 236 16.32 -13.69 -4.20
CA PRO A 236 15.23 -12.76 -3.91
C PRO A 236 13.93 -13.50 -3.61
N VAL A 237 13.10 -12.88 -2.78
CA VAL A 237 11.66 -13.14 -2.75
C VAL A 237 11.01 -12.33 -3.88
N PRO A 238 10.36 -12.97 -4.87
CA PRO A 238 9.79 -12.27 -6.00
C PRO A 238 8.44 -11.58 -5.65
N ASP A 239 8.11 -10.44 -6.26
CA ASP A 239 8.79 -9.82 -7.41
C ASP A 239 9.60 -8.56 -7.04
N THR A 240 9.23 -7.85 -5.97
CA THR A 240 9.76 -6.52 -5.61
C THR A 240 11.25 -6.55 -5.32
N SER A 241 11.69 -7.52 -4.51
CA SER A 241 13.06 -7.58 -3.98
C SER A 241 14.10 -7.98 -5.02
N ARG A 242 13.69 -8.39 -6.22
CA ARG A 242 14.63 -8.75 -7.31
C ARG A 242 15.64 -7.65 -7.60
N VAL A 243 15.18 -6.40 -7.65
CA VAL A 243 16.04 -5.24 -7.97
C VAL A 243 17.10 -5.04 -6.89
N ALA A 244 16.69 -4.96 -5.63
CA ALA A 244 17.59 -4.77 -4.50
C ALA A 244 18.52 -5.98 -4.31
N ALA A 245 18.02 -7.21 -4.45
CA ALA A 245 18.79 -8.44 -4.30
C ALA A 245 19.87 -8.58 -5.39
N LEU A 246 19.57 -8.19 -6.63
CA LEU A 246 20.54 -8.21 -7.72
C LEU A 246 21.70 -7.25 -7.44
N ASN A 247 21.39 -6.01 -7.08
CA ASN A 247 22.38 -5.01 -6.69
C ASN A 247 23.21 -5.45 -5.48
N LEU A 248 22.54 -5.98 -4.47
CA LEU A 248 23.18 -6.53 -3.28
C LEU A 248 24.16 -7.66 -3.63
N ALA A 249 23.73 -8.62 -4.46
CA ALA A 249 24.56 -9.75 -4.87
C ALA A 249 25.79 -9.28 -5.66
N GLN A 250 25.62 -8.33 -6.58
CA GLN A 250 26.73 -7.74 -7.33
C GLN A 250 27.75 -7.07 -6.41
N LYS A 251 27.28 -6.27 -5.44
CA LYS A 251 28.15 -5.55 -4.52
C LYS A 251 28.85 -6.47 -3.51
N LEU A 252 28.21 -7.57 -3.12
CA LEU A 252 28.84 -8.61 -2.30
C LEU A 252 29.70 -9.60 -3.11
N GLU A 253 29.73 -9.48 -4.44
CA GLU A 253 30.39 -10.42 -5.35
C GLU A 253 29.91 -11.87 -5.17
N LEU A 254 28.62 -12.04 -4.85
CA LEU A 254 27.98 -13.34 -4.65
C LEU A 254 27.10 -13.73 -5.84
N PRO A 255 26.95 -15.03 -6.13
CA PRO A 255 26.00 -15.50 -7.14
C PRO A 255 24.56 -15.07 -6.81
N TYR A 256 23.88 -14.46 -7.79
CA TYR A 256 22.43 -14.26 -7.76
C TYR A 256 21.73 -15.45 -8.41
N ARG A 257 20.70 -15.99 -7.75
CA ARG A 257 19.86 -17.07 -8.31
C ARG A 257 18.40 -16.80 -8.03
N GLU A 258 17.56 -16.99 -9.04
CA GLU A 258 16.12 -17.13 -8.83
C GLU A 258 15.90 -18.49 -8.14
N GLY A 259 15.79 -18.52 -6.82
CA GLY A 259 15.47 -19.75 -6.07
C GLY A 259 13.96 -19.94 -5.88
N PHE A 260 13.21 -18.83 -5.79
CA PHE A 260 11.76 -18.84 -5.67
C PHE A 260 11.10 -18.43 -6.98
N ILE A 261 10.11 -19.20 -7.42
CA ILE A 261 9.25 -18.85 -8.54
C ILE A 261 7.87 -18.51 -8.01
N LYS A 262 7.41 -17.29 -8.32
CA LYS A 262 6.04 -16.87 -8.04
C LYS A 262 5.07 -17.52 -9.00
N ASN A 263 4.07 -18.21 -8.46
CA ASN A 263 2.97 -18.75 -9.25
C ASN A 263 2.12 -17.57 -9.73
N ARG A 264 2.18 -17.26 -11.03
CA ARG A 264 1.43 -16.12 -11.61
C ARG A 264 -0.09 -16.30 -11.52
N TYR A 265 -0.54 -17.56 -11.54
CA TYR A 265 -1.95 -17.92 -11.55
C TYR A 265 -2.36 -18.51 -10.21
N VAL A 266 -2.53 -17.65 -9.20
CA VAL A 266 -3.12 -18.06 -7.92
C VAL A 266 -4.63 -17.85 -7.98
N GLY A 267 -5.39 -18.94 -8.08
CA GLY A 267 -6.85 -18.90 -8.02
C GLY A 267 -7.38 -18.60 -6.62
N ARG A 268 -8.62 -18.09 -6.54
CA ARG A 268 -9.36 -17.98 -5.27
C ARG A 268 -9.51 -19.37 -4.64
N THR A 269 -9.28 -19.49 -3.34
CA THR A 269 -9.50 -20.75 -2.63
C THR A 269 -11.00 -21.00 -2.49
N PHE A 270 -11.51 -22.10 -3.05
CA PHE A 270 -12.85 -22.57 -2.73
C PHE A 270 -12.90 -22.95 -1.24
N ILE A 271 -14.06 -22.77 -0.60
CA ILE A 271 -14.31 -23.21 0.78
C ILE A 271 -14.17 -24.74 0.79
N MET A 272 -13.05 -25.24 1.30
CA MET A 272 -12.76 -26.67 1.39
C MET A 272 -13.15 -27.14 2.80
N PRO A 273 -14.00 -28.17 2.96
CA PRO A 273 -14.35 -28.70 4.27
C PRO A 273 -13.13 -29.47 4.85
N GLY A 274 -12.56 -28.95 5.95
CA GLY A 274 -11.48 -29.62 6.70
C GLY A 274 -10.38 -28.68 7.21
N GLN A 275 -10.14 -28.67 8.53
CA GLN A 275 -9.12 -27.85 9.22
C GLN A 275 -7.67 -28.17 8.79
N GLN A 276 -7.39 -29.40 8.36
CA GLN A 276 -6.02 -29.85 8.03
C GLN A 276 -5.44 -29.22 6.75
N MET A 277 -6.26 -28.79 5.80
CA MET A 277 -5.79 -28.29 4.49
C MET A 277 -5.60 -26.76 4.43
N ARG A 278 -5.71 -26.06 5.58
CA ARG A 278 -5.50 -24.60 5.69
C ARG A 278 -4.02 -24.20 5.87
N ARG A 279 -3.09 -25.16 5.84
CA ARG A 279 -1.65 -24.99 6.17
C ARG A 279 -0.68 -24.95 4.99
N GLN A 280 -1.07 -24.57 3.77
CA GLN A 280 -0.09 -24.34 2.69
C GLN A 280 -0.46 -23.13 1.81
N ASN A 281 -0.72 -21.97 2.41
CA ASN A 281 -1.05 -20.77 1.65
C ASN A 281 0.16 -20.15 0.91
N VAL A 282 1.39 -20.34 1.42
CA VAL A 282 2.59 -19.78 0.79
C VAL A 282 3.15 -20.67 -0.32
N ARG A 283 3.15 -22.00 -0.15
CA ARG A 283 3.50 -22.95 -1.23
C ARG A 283 2.60 -22.83 -2.47
N ARG A 284 1.38 -22.28 -2.30
CA ARG A 284 0.49 -21.92 -3.42
C ARG A 284 0.95 -20.67 -4.18
N LYS A 285 1.64 -19.75 -3.50
CA LYS A 285 2.11 -18.48 -4.07
C LYS A 285 3.53 -18.58 -4.62
N LEU A 286 4.39 -19.36 -3.98
CA LEU A 286 5.80 -19.48 -4.29
C LEU A 286 6.19 -20.97 -4.34
N ASN A 287 7.08 -21.31 -5.29
CA ASN A 287 7.72 -22.61 -5.37
C ASN A 287 9.24 -22.47 -5.21
N ALA A 288 9.87 -23.33 -4.41
CA ALA A 288 11.31 -23.33 -4.17
C ALA A 288 12.00 -24.34 -5.09
N MET A 289 13.02 -23.91 -5.84
CA MET A 289 13.79 -24.78 -6.72
C MET A 289 14.95 -25.42 -5.96
N ALA A 290 14.79 -26.69 -5.58
CA ALA A 290 15.70 -27.38 -4.66
C ALA A 290 17.19 -27.28 -4.99
N LEU A 291 17.57 -27.36 -6.27
CA LEU A 291 18.97 -27.26 -6.71
C LEU A 291 19.63 -25.89 -6.38
N GLU A 292 18.82 -24.85 -6.21
CA GLU A 292 19.34 -23.53 -5.85
C GLU A 292 19.65 -23.42 -4.35
N PHE A 293 19.05 -24.25 -3.51
CA PHE A 293 19.18 -24.21 -2.04
C PHE A 293 20.01 -25.36 -1.45
N ALA A 294 19.92 -26.56 -2.04
CA ALA A 294 20.45 -27.78 -1.46
C ALA A 294 21.94 -27.68 -1.14
N GLY A 295 22.29 -27.88 0.14
CA GLY A 295 23.67 -27.87 0.61
C GLY A 295 24.32 -26.49 0.71
N LYS A 296 23.57 -25.39 0.56
CA LYS A 296 24.10 -24.01 0.58
C LYS A 296 23.65 -23.21 1.80
N ASN A 297 24.47 -22.26 2.23
CA ASN A 297 24.07 -21.16 3.09
C ASN A 297 23.46 -20.07 2.20
N VAL A 298 22.16 -19.84 2.32
CA VAL A 298 21.42 -18.94 1.43
C VAL A 298 21.13 -17.60 2.11
N LEU A 299 21.28 -16.51 1.37
CA LEU A 299 20.79 -15.19 1.76
C LEU A 299 19.49 -14.90 0.99
N ILE A 300 18.37 -14.97 1.69
CA ILE A 300 17.07 -14.61 1.16
C ILE A 300 16.84 -13.12 1.34
N VAL A 301 16.58 -12.39 0.26
CA VAL A 301 16.31 -10.94 0.30
C VAL A 301 14.83 -10.69 0.07
N ASP A 302 14.17 -10.06 1.03
CA ASP A 302 12.75 -9.69 0.97
C ASP A 302 12.59 -8.16 1.10
N ASP A 303 11.47 -7.60 0.61
CA ASP A 303 11.27 -6.15 0.65
C ASP A 303 11.06 -5.66 2.09
N SER A 304 10.29 -6.40 2.86
CA SER A 304 9.90 -6.05 4.22
C SER A 304 9.43 -7.28 5.02
N ILE A 305 9.46 -7.17 6.36
CA ILE A 305 8.93 -8.20 7.25
C ILE A 305 7.84 -7.58 8.14
N VAL A 306 6.58 -7.89 7.85
CA VAL A 306 5.40 -7.33 8.56
C VAL A 306 4.92 -8.26 9.69
N ARG A 307 4.08 -9.26 9.36
CA ARG A 307 3.55 -10.26 10.32
C ARG A 307 4.51 -11.42 10.57
N GLY A 308 5.56 -11.56 9.74
CA GLY A 308 6.53 -12.66 9.79
C GLY A 308 6.00 -14.02 9.33
N THR A 309 4.68 -14.22 9.19
CA THR A 309 4.10 -15.52 8.76
C THR A 309 4.55 -15.95 7.37
N THR A 310 4.61 -15.01 6.42
CA THR A 310 5.09 -15.29 5.06
C THR A 310 6.57 -15.62 5.07
N SER A 311 7.38 -14.82 5.75
CA SER A 311 8.82 -15.03 5.89
C SER A 311 9.14 -16.37 6.56
N LYS A 312 8.36 -16.76 7.58
CA LYS A 312 8.47 -18.07 8.22
C LYS A 312 8.28 -19.24 7.25
N GLU A 313 7.25 -19.17 6.42
CA GLU A 313 7.00 -20.19 5.40
C GLU A 313 8.07 -20.19 4.31
N ILE A 314 8.58 -19.02 3.91
CA ILE A 314 9.69 -18.89 2.94
C ILE A 314 10.96 -19.55 3.49
N VAL A 315 11.31 -19.26 4.73
CA VAL A 315 12.45 -19.88 5.42
C VAL A 315 12.25 -21.39 5.53
N GLN A 316 11.05 -21.85 5.92
CA GLN A 316 10.74 -23.27 6.01
C GLN A 316 10.87 -23.96 4.65
N MET A 317 10.34 -23.37 3.56
CA MET A 317 10.48 -23.93 2.21
C MET A 317 11.94 -24.07 1.80
N ALA A 318 12.80 -23.09 2.10
CA ALA A 318 14.23 -23.16 1.81
C ALA A 318 14.91 -24.30 2.60
N LYS A 319 14.58 -24.45 3.89
CA LYS A 319 15.09 -25.55 4.74
C LYS A 319 14.60 -26.92 4.25
N ASP A 320 13.33 -27.03 3.88
CA ASP A 320 12.70 -28.27 3.39
C ASP A 320 13.39 -28.81 2.12
N VAL A 321 13.88 -27.92 1.25
CA VAL A 321 14.61 -28.29 0.03
C VAL A 321 16.13 -28.39 0.23
N GLY A 322 16.60 -28.33 1.48
CA GLY A 322 17.97 -28.68 1.85
C GLY A 322 18.94 -27.51 2.04
N ALA A 323 18.48 -26.28 2.25
CA ALA A 323 19.38 -25.19 2.66
C ALA A 323 20.07 -25.50 4.01
N LYS A 324 21.38 -25.27 4.11
CA LYS A 324 22.18 -25.50 5.34
C LYS A 324 21.91 -24.45 6.40
N LYS A 325 21.98 -23.18 6.00
CA LYS A 325 21.65 -22.00 6.82
C LYS A 325 20.82 -21.06 5.98
N VAL A 326 19.82 -20.44 6.59
CA VAL A 326 18.94 -19.47 5.95
C VAL A 326 19.06 -18.14 6.65
N ILE A 327 19.77 -17.21 6.00
CA ILE A 327 19.88 -15.81 6.42
C ILE A 327 18.83 -15.02 5.65
N VAL A 328 18.12 -14.14 6.34
CA VAL A 328 17.12 -13.26 5.71
C VAL A 328 17.57 -11.82 5.81
N ALA A 329 17.55 -11.07 4.71
CA ALA A 329 17.79 -9.64 4.66
C ALA A 329 16.52 -8.91 4.21
N SER A 330 16.13 -7.86 4.95
CA SER A 330 14.98 -7.01 4.66
C SER A 330 15.44 -5.66 4.13
N CYS A 331 14.94 -5.25 2.96
CA CYS A 331 15.21 -3.92 2.39
C CYS A 331 14.61 -2.77 3.20
N ALA A 332 13.58 -3.05 4.00
CA ALA A 332 13.02 -2.12 4.97
C ALA A 332 13.62 -2.35 6.38
N PRO A 333 13.70 -1.30 7.22
CA PRO A 333 13.89 -1.45 8.66
C PRO A 333 12.76 -2.26 9.32
N PRO A 334 12.93 -2.71 10.57
CA PRO A 334 11.87 -3.45 11.27
C PRO A 334 10.59 -2.61 11.41
N ILE A 335 9.48 -3.13 10.90
CA ILE A 335 8.17 -2.45 10.95
C ILE A 335 7.56 -2.68 12.34
N ARG A 336 7.55 -1.61 13.16
CA ARG A 336 7.16 -1.68 14.57
C ARG A 336 5.85 -0.97 14.87
N TYR A 337 5.37 -0.14 13.94
CA TYR A 337 4.17 0.65 14.10
C TYR A 337 3.24 0.47 12.90
N SER A 338 1.94 0.57 13.13
CA SER A 338 0.94 0.53 12.06
C SER A 338 0.92 1.87 11.33
N ASN A 339 0.91 1.82 9.99
CA ASN A 339 0.67 2.99 9.14
C ASN A 339 -0.79 3.45 9.29
N VAL A 340 -1.01 4.77 9.39
CA VAL A 340 -2.35 5.37 9.54
C VAL A 340 -2.72 6.32 8.39
N TYR A 341 -1.92 6.33 7.32
CA TYR A 341 -2.00 7.28 6.22
C TYR A 341 -2.50 6.67 4.91
N GLY A 342 -2.88 5.38 4.92
CA GLY A 342 -3.55 4.72 3.80
C GLY A 342 -2.89 3.43 3.33
N ILE A 343 -1.74 3.03 3.90
CA ILE A 343 -1.19 1.68 3.68
C ILE A 343 -1.79 0.74 4.73
N ASP A 344 -2.43 -0.34 4.27
CA ASP A 344 -3.01 -1.34 5.16
C ASP A 344 -1.90 -2.09 5.91
N MET A 345 -1.80 -1.82 7.20
CA MET A 345 -0.91 -2.51 8.12
C MET A 345 -1.73 -3.17 9.23
N PRO A 346 -1.32 -4.35 9.70
CA PRO A 346 -2.01 -5.00 10.81
C PRO A 346 -1.86 -4.21 12.11
N SER A 347 -2.56 -4.66 13.15
CA SER A 347 -2.39 -4.06 14.48
C SER A 347 -0.95 -4.24 14.98
N ARG A 348 -0.49 -3.35 15.87
CA ARG A 348 0.88 -3.39 16.41
C ARG A 348 1.24 -4.75 17.00
N VAL A 349 0.31 -5.38 17.72
CA VAL A 349 0.52 -6.69 18.35
C VAL A 349 0.70 -7.84 17.35
N GLU A 350 0.21 -7.67 16.11
CA GLU A 350 0.38 -8.63 15.02
C GLU A 350 1.68 -8.44 14.24
N LEU A 351 2.41 -7.33 14.43
CA LEU A 351 3.70 -7.09 13.81
C LEU A 351 4.77 -7.98 14.48
N VAL A 352 5.56 -8.70 13.69
CA VAL A 352 6.58 -9.60 14.25
C VAL A 352 7.66 -8.82 14.99
N ALA A 353 7.98 -7.61 14.53
CA ALA A 353 8.97 -6.75 15.19
C ALA A 353 8.41 -5.99 16.40
N HIS A 354 7.13 -6.07 16.72
CA HIS A 354 6.61 -5.38 17.90
C HIS A 354 7.21 -5.94 19.19
N ASN A 355 7.90 -5.09 19.95
CA ASN A 355 8.63 -5.44 21.18
C ASN A 355 9.62 -6.62 21.04
N ARG A 356 10.14 -6.86 19.84
CA ARG A 356 11.17 -7.89 19.59
C ARG A 356 12.45 -7.28 19.02
N ASP A 357 13.59 -7.79 19.46
CA ASP A 357 14.88 -7.52 18.80
C ASP A 357 15.04 -8.41 17.56
N THR A 358 16.13 -8.23 16.82
CA THR A 358 16.41 -8.98 15.59
C THR A 358 16.58 -10.47 15.83
N ASN A 359 17.14 -10.88 16.96
CA ASN A 359 17.32 -12.29 17.32
C ASN A 359 15.98 -12.98 17.59
N ALA A 360 15.11 -12.36 18.37
CA ALA A 360 13.77 -12.86 18.63
C ALA A 360 12.91 -12.89 17.35
N ILE A 361 13.12 -11.96 16.40
CA ILE A 361 12.48 -12.01 15.08
C ILE A 361 13.01 -13.20 14.27
N ALA A 362 14.32 -13.43 14.25
CA ALA A 362 14.93 -14.57 13.56
C ALA A 362 14.37 -15.90 14.07
N GLU A 363 14.28 -16.07 15.38
CA GLU A 363 13.67 -17.24 16.01
C GLU A 363 12.19 -17.39 15.61
N ALA A 364 11.41 -16.30 15.66
CA ALA A 364 9.99 -16.32 15.35
C ALA A 364 9.70 -16.79 13.91
N ILE A 365 10.56 -16.42 12.95
CA ILE A 365 10.46 -16.86 11.55
C ILE A 365 11.28 -18.12 11.24
N GLY A 366 12.04 -18.64 12.20
CA GLY A 366 12.88 -19.83 12.03
C GLY A 366 14.14 -19.61 11.17
N ALA A 367 14.57 -18.37 10.97
CA ALA A 367 15.80 -18.03 10.25
C ALA A 367 17.02 -18.21 11.15
N ASP A 368 18.17 -18.50 10.55
CA ASP A 368 19.44 -18.62 11.26
C ASP A 368 20.01 -17.23 11.63
N LEU A 369 19.67 -16.21 10.83
CA LEU A 369 20.01 -14.81 11.06
C LEU A 369 19.03 -13.92 10.30
N VAL A 370 18.67 -12.75 10.86
CA VAL A 370 17.90 -11.71 10.16
C VAL A 370 18.67 -10.40 10.20
N ILE A 371 18.77 -9.75 9.04
CA ILE A 371 19.45 -8.48 8.83
C ILE A 371 18.42 -7.50 8.28
N PHE A 372 18.37 -6.29 8.81
CA PHE A 372 17.46 -5.24 8.36
C PHE A 372 18.25 -4.05 7.83
N GLN A 373 17.72 -3.41 6.79
CA GLN A 373 18.18 -2.09 6.39
C GLN A 373 18.07 -1.10 7.55
N THR A 374 19.06 -0.22 7.71
CA THR A 374 18.95 0.85 8.70
C THR A 374 18.03 1.96 8.17
N LEU A 375 17.31 2.65 9.07
CA LEU A 375 16.45 3.76 8.66
C LEU A 375 17.25 4.90 7.99
N PRO A 376 18.43 5.32 8.50
CA PRO A 376 19.27 6.30 7.82
C PRO A 376 19.65 5.88 6.39
N ASP A 377 20.01 4.62 6.19
CA ASP A 377 20.40 4.12 4.87
C ASP A 377 19.19 4.04 3.93
N LEU A 378 18.02 3.63 4.42
CA LEU A 378 16.80 3.66 3.62
C LEU A 378 16.47 5.09 3.15
N ILE A 379 16.54 6.07 4.06
CA ILE A 379 16.32 7.48 3.72
C ILE A 379 17.36 7.98 2.71
N SER A 380 18.63 7.62 2.91
CA SER A 380 19.73 7.99 1.99
C SER A 380 19.53 7.39 0.60
N ALA A 381 19.12 6.11 0.53
CA ALA A 381 18.86 5.38 -0.70
C ALA A 381 17.87 6.11 -1.60
N VAL A 382 16.83 6.69 -1.01
CA VAL A 382 15.77 7.42 -1.71
C VAL A 382 16.19 8.87 -1.97
N ARG A 383 16.67 9.59 -0.94
CA ARG A 383 17.01 11.02 -1.00
C ARG A 383 18.07 11.37 -2.03
N GLN A 384 19.05 10.49 -2.27
CA GLN A 384 20.13 10.81 -3.21
C GLN A 384 19.64 11.12 -4.64
N PHE A 385 18.43 10.68 -5.00
CA PHE A 385 17.82 10.96 -6.31
C PHE A 385 17.00 12.25 -6.33
N ASN A 386 16.68 12.82 -5.17
CA ASN A 386 16.12 14.17 -5.05
C ASN A 386 16.48 14.76 -3.68
N THR A 387 17.52 15.60 -3.65
CA THR A 387 18.06 16.21 -2.43
C THR A 387 17.15 17.28 -1.83
N ASP A 388 16.16 17.78 -2.58
CA ASP A 388 15.21 18.78 -2.09
C ASP A 388 14.25 18.18 -1.05
N ILE A 389 14.15 16.84 -1.00
CA ILE A 389 13.31 16.11 -0.05
C ILE A 389 14.05 15.90 1.27
N ASN A 390 13.83 16.86 2.16
CA ASN A 390 14.46 16.88 3.49
C ASN A 390 13.89 15.85 4.46
N ASN A 391 12.70 15.31 4.21
CA ASN A 391 11.99 14.42 5.14
C ASN A 391 11.15 13.42 4.36
N PHE A 392 10.92 12.25 4.94
CA PHE A 392 9.96 11.25 4.46
C PHE A 392 8.98 10.95 5.58
N ASP A 393 7.78 10.45 5.29
CA ASP A 393 6.99 9.76 6.30
C ASP A 393 7.56 8.37 6.56
N CYS A 394 7.88 8.10 7.82
CA CYS A 394 8.46 6.84 8.31
C CYS A 394 7.70 6.37 9.57
N SER A 395 6.41 6.70 9.66
CA SER A 395 5.60 6.55 10.87
C SER A 395 5.46 5.09 11.34
N ASP A 396 5.57 4.15 10.42
CA ASP A 396 5.60 2.69 10.57
C ASP A 396 6.96 2.14 11.03
N LEU A 397 8.04 2.92 10.85
CA LEU A 397 9.43 2.54 11.14
C LEU A 397 10.01 3.22 12.39
N GLU A 398 9.54 4.42 12.76
CA GLU A 398 10.11 5.22 13.84
C GLU A 398 9.11 5.61 14.95
N LYS A 399 9.58 5.53 16.21
CA LYS A 399 8.81 5.82 17.42
C LYS A 399 8.30 7.26 17.49
N LEU A 400 9.17 8.24 17.25
CA LEU A 400 8.87 9.66 17.48
C LEU A 400 7.70 10.16 16.63
N ARG A 401 7.65 9.78 15.36
CA ARG A 401 6.54 10.16 14.47
C ARG A 401 5.27 9.40 14.80
N SER A 402 5.39 8.12 15.11
CA SER A 402 4.28 7.27 15.57
C SER A 402 3.62 7.82 16.84
N GLU A 403 4.41 8.32 17.80
CA GLU A 403 3.91 8.93 19.04
C GLU A 403 3.28 10.30 18.80
N ASN A 404 3.81 11.13 17.89
CA ASN A 404 3.18 12.40 17.51
C ASN A 404 1.83 12.18 16.81
N VAL A 405 1.74 11.15 15.97
CA VAL A 405 0.47 10.70 15.38
C VAL A 405 -0.48 10.23 16.48
N LYS A 406 0.00 9.40 17.41
CA LYS A 406 -0.80 8.90 18.53
C LYS A 406 -1.35 10.05 19.40
N ASN A 407 -0.53 11.04 19.74
CA ASN A 407 -0.97 12.21 20.50
C ASN A 407 -2.03 13.01 19.72
N THR A 408 -1.89 13.13 18.39
CA THR A 408 -2.91 13.79 17.55
C THR A 408 -4.22 13.00 17.52
N VAL A 409 -4.16 11.67 17.53
CA VAL A 409 -5.33 10.77 17.60
C VAL A 409 -5.97 10.76 19.00
N GLU A 410 -5.19 10.77 20.08
CA GLU A 410 -5.66 10.79 21.46
C GLU A 410 -6.25 12.15 21.85
N ILE A 411 -5.69 13.28 21.38
CA ILE A 411 -6.26 14.63 21.56
C ILE A 411 -7.60 14.76 20.81
N GLY A 412 -7.79 13.99 19.73
CA GLY A 412 -9.07 13.82 19.04
C GLY A 412 -10.11 12.95 19.77
N GLY A 413 -9.81 12.50 21.00
CA GLY A 413 -10.76 11.84 21.88
C GLY A 413 -11.09 10.39 21.52
N ILE A 414 -10.08 9.53 21.27
CA ILE A 414 -10.29 8.07 21.24
C ILE A 414 -9.14 7.33 21.96
N SER A 415 -9.49 6.66 23.06
CA SER A 415 -8.94 5.34 23.38
C SER A 415 -9.82 4.29 22.69
N SER A 416 -9.23 3.32 21.99
CA SER A 416 -9.89 2.16 21.31
C SER A 416 -10.07 2.13 19.77
N MET A 417 -9.13 2.70 18.98
CA MET A 417 -8.89 2.22 17.60
C MET A 417 -7.77 1.18 17.49
N GLU A 418 -7.41 0.52 18.58
CA GLU A 418 -6.57 -0.68 18.51
C GLU A 418 -7.45 -1.90 18.15
N GLY A 419 -7.33 -2.36 16.89
CA GLY A 419 -7.70 -3.73 16.52
C GLY A 419 -9.13 -3.94 16.04
N LYS A 420 -9.41 -3.57 14.78
CA LYS A 420 -10.40 -4.28 13.95
C LYS A 420 -9.78 -4.68 12.61
N GLY A 421 -8.61 -5.31 12.68
CA GLY A 421 -8.02 -6.02 11.56
C GLY A 421 -8.78 -7.33 11.33
N GLY A 422 -9.40 -7.46 10.15
CA GLY A 422 -9.72 -8.73 9.50
C GLY A 422 -10.40 -9.82 10.34
N SER A 423 -11.64 -9.60 10.77
CA SER A 423 -12.60 -10.67 11.02
C SER A 423 -14.01 -10.12 10.84
N ALA A 424 -14.73 -10.62 9.84
CA ALA A 424 -16.13 -10.30 9.63
C ALA A 424 -16.94 -10.79 10.85
N VAL A 425 -17.26 -9.89 11.76
CA VAL A 425 -18.20 -10.14 12.86
C VAL A 425 -19.59 -9.78 12.34
N GLN A 426 -20.42 -10.79 12.11
CA GLN A 426 -21.85 -10.63 11.88
C GLN A 426 -22.50 -10.00 13.11
N HIS A 427 -23.06 -8.80 12.96
CA HIS A 427 -24.05 -8.31 13.92
C HIS A 427 -25.41 -8.94 13.60
N SER A 428 -25.91 -9.73 14.55
CA SER A 428 -27.27 -10.27 14.55
C SER A 428 -28.27 -9.12 14.75
N GLY A 429 -28.92 -8.71 13.66
CA GLY A 429 -30.06 -7.80 13.69
C GLY A 429 -31.33 -8.53 14.16
N LEU A 430 -32.10 -7.85 14.99
CA LEU A 430 -33.37 -8.27 15.57
C LEU A 430 -34.43 -8.58 14.50
N ASN A 431 -35.14 -9.68 14.71
CA ASN A 431 -36.21 -10.21 13.86
C ASN A 431 -37.39 -9.24 13.71
N GLY A 432 -37.70 -8.87 12.47
CA GLY A 432 -39.03 -8.44 12.02
C GLY A 432 -39.53 -9.42 10.97
N SER A 433 -40.46 -10.30 11.37
CA SER A 433 -41.04 -11.34 10.51
C SER A 433 -41.93 -10.73 9.41
N SER A 434 -41.64 -11.02 8.15
CA SER A 434 -42.63 -10.94 7.07
C SER A 434 -42.49 -12.14 6.13
N ASN A 435 -43.59 -12.87 6.00
CA ASN A 435 -43.73 -14.10 5.21
C ASN A 435 -43.58 -13.80 3.71
N LEU A 436 -42.62 -14.45 3.04
CA LEU A 436 -42.59 -14.59 1.59
C LEU A 436 -42.45 -16.07 1.22
N ARG A 437 -43.41 -16.53 0.43
CA ARG A 437 -43.57 -17.92 -0.06
C ARG A 437 -42.39 -18.34 -0.94
N GLU A 438 -41.83 -19.51 -0.65
CA GLU A 438 -40.87 -20.21 -1.51
C GLU A 438 -41.52 -20.61 -2.85
N MET A 439 -40.92 -20.19 -3.97
CA MET A 439 -41.10 -20.84 -5.27
C MET A 439 -39.97 -21.85 -5.47
N LYS A 440 -40.33 -23.08 -5.85
CA LYS A 440 -39.41 -24.18 -6.15
C LYS A 440 -38.67 -23.91 -7.46
N ASP A 441 -37.35 -23.80 -7.40
CA ASP A 441 -36.49 -23.83 -8.58
C ASP A 441 -36.24 -25.29 -9.04
N ALA A 442 -36.38 -25.50 -10.35
CA ALA A 442 -36.14 -26.76 -11.03
C ALA A 442 -34.64 -26.98 -11.32
N PRO A 443 -34.13 -28.24 -11.36
CA PRO A 443 -32.72 -28.50 -11.57
C PRO A 443 -32.38 -28.42 -13.07
N ILE A 444 -31.59 -27.41 -13.45
CA ILE A 444 -30.90 -27.40 -14.75
C ILE A 444 -29.52 -28.03 -14.54
N GLY A 445 -29.39 -29.29 -14.97
CA GLY A 445 -28.12 -29.98 -15.02
C GLY A 445 -27.27 -29.46 -16.18
N CYS A 446 -25.99 -29.22 -15.90
CA CYS A 446 -24.94 -29.19 -16.92
C CYS A 446 -23.78 -30.07 -16.43
N SER A 447 -23.52 -31.09 -17.24
CA SER A 447 -22.46 -32.08 -17.22
C SER A 447 -21.06 -31.48 -17.00
N GLY A 448 -20.29 -32.06 -16.07
CA GLY A 448 -18.84 -31.89 -16.02
C GLY A 448 -18.12 -32.77 -17.05
N PRO A 449 -16.79 -32.62 -17.18
CA PRO A 449 -15.93 -33.72 -17.56
C PRO A 449 -15.25 -34.29 -16.32
N MET A 450 -15.39 -35.61 -16.16
CA MET A 450 -14.49 -36.45 -15.38
C MET A 450 -13.04 -36.22 -15.84
N ASN A 451 -12.14 -35.99 -14.88
CA ASN A 451 -10.79 -36.54 -14.92
C ASN A 451 -10.44 -36.93 -13.48
N GLY A 452 -10.02 -38.18 -13.32
CA GLY A 452 -9.87 -38.86 -12.05
C GLY A 452 -8.90 -38.18 -11.10
N ALA A 453 -9.06 -38.52 -9.83
CA ALA A 453 -8.07 -38.28 -8.79
C ALA A 453 -6.75 -38.94 -9.20
N ASP A 454 -5.77 -38.14 -9.58
CA ASP A 454 -4.37 -38.55 -9.61
C ASP A 454 -3.76 -38.20 -8.25
N ASP A 455 -3.79 -39.16 -7.33
CA ASP A 455 -3.05 -39.18 -6.06
C ASP A 455 -1.54 -39.43 -6.30
N THR A 456 -0.95 -38.76 -7.28
CA THR A 456 0.49 -38.84 -7.59
C THR A 456 1.06 -37.47 -7.93
N VAL A 457 0.93 -36.49 -7.03
CA VAL A 457 1.86 -35.36 -7.00
C VAL A 457 3.15 -35.83 -6.31
N GLY A 458 3.93 -36.61 -7.03
CA GLY A 458 5.33 -36.83 -6.70
C GLY A 458 6.07 -35.49 -6.83
N LEU A 459 6.74 -35.06 -5.77
CA LEU A 459 7.69 -33.96 -5.84
C LEU A 459 8.86 -34.42 -6.73
N TYR A 460 8.85 -34.09 -8.03
CA TYR A 460 9.91 -34.47 -8.98
C TYR A 460 11.30 -33.83 -8.71
N ASN A 461 11.47 -33.16 -7.56
CA ASN A 461 12.71 -32.50 -7.15
C ASN A 461 13.34 -33.11 -5.88
N SER A 462 13.14 -34.41 -5.60
CA SER A 462 13.90 -35.09 -4.56
C SER A 462 15.31 -35.41 -5.07
N TRP A 463 16.28 -34.59 -4.69
CA TRP A 463 17.71 -34.91 -4.85
C TRP A 463 18.06 -36.11 -3.97
N THR A 464 18.27 -37.28 -4.56
CA THR A 464 18.83 -38.46 -3.87
C THR A 464 20.34 -38.45 -4.04
N GLY A 465 21.04 -37.88 -3.06
CA GLY A 465 22.49 -37.92 -3.01
C GLY A 465 23.00 -39.32 -2.68
N SER A 466 23.47 -40.06 -3.68
CA SER A 466 24.47 -41.13 -3.52
C SER A 466 25.02 -41.60 -4.87
N ARG A 467 26.16 -41.04 -5.29
CA ARG A 467 27.41 -41.76 -5.62
C ARG A 467 28.53 -40.78 -5.90
#